data_AF-A0A822F737-F1
#
_entry.id   AF-A0A822F737-F1
#
_cell.length_a   1.000
_cell.length_b   1.000
_cell.length_c   1.000
_cell.angle_alpha   90.00
_cell.angle_beta   90.00
_cell.angle_gamma   90.00
#
_symmetry.space_group_name_H-M   'P 1'
#
loop_
_entity.id
_entity.type
_entity.pdbx_description
1 polymer ?
#
loop_
_entity_poly.entity_id
_entity_poly.type
_entity_poly.pdbx_seq_one_letter_code
_entity_poly.pdbx_strand_id
1 'polypeptide(L)' 'AFEYIKENNGIDTEGSYPYEAIDNQCRFKTASVGATDTGFTDIKSQDEGSLQEAVATVGPISVAIDASHASFQLYKRG' A
#
# COMPACT_ATOMS: atom_id res chain seq x y z
N ALA A 1 -0.45 -7.61 1.77
CA ALA A 1 -0.84 -6.55 2.73
C ALA A 1 -2.35 -6.40 2.80
N PHE A 2 -3.03 -6.08 1.69
CA PHE A 2 -4.51 -5.99 1.63
C PHE A 2 -5.23 -7.23 2.16
N GLU A 3 -4.80 -8.42 1.73
CA GLU A 3 -5.35 -9.70 2.24
C GLU A 3 -5.27 -9.80 3.77
N TYR A 4 -4.12 -9.47 4.38
CA TYR A 4 -3.98 -9.44 5.83
C TYR A 4 -4.98 -8.47 6.48
N ILE A 5 -5.15 -7.25 5.97
CA ILE A 5 -6.06 -6.26 6.56
C ILE A 5 -7.51 -6.76 6.52
N LYS A 6 -7.89 -7.40 5.41
CA LYS A 6 -9.21 -8.03 5.25
C LYS A 6 -9.41 -9.17 6.24
N GLU A 7 -8.46 -10.09 6.35
CA GLU A 7 -8.56 -11.26 7.24
C GLU A 7 -8.46 -10.88 8.73
N ASN A 8 -7.60 -9.92 9.05
CA ASN A 8 -7.41 -9.37 10.39
C ASN A 8 -8.53 -8.40 10.81
N ASN A 9 -9.43 -8.08 9.88
CA ASN A 9 -10.56 -7.16 10.08
C ASN A 9 -10.11 -5.77 10.60
N GLY A 10 -8.98 -5.28 10.10
CA GLY A 10 -8.48 -3.96 10.43
C GLY A 10 -6.97 -3.80 10.39
N ILE A 11 -6.56 -2.54 10.37
CA ILE A 11 -5.18 -2.08 10.52
C ILE A 11 -5.12 -0.93 11.53
N ASP A 12 -4.10 -0.93 12.38
CA ASP A 12 -3.90 0.09 13.40
C ASP A 12 -3.47 1.44 12.80
N THR A 13 -3.76 2.53 13.50
CA THR A 13 -3.23 3.86 13.14
C THR A 13 -1.73 3.97 13.42
N GLU A 14 -1.02 4.78 12.64
CA GLU A 14 0.42 5.08 12.86
C GLU A 14 0.69 5.60 14.29
N GLY A 15 -0.21 6.42 14.85
CA GLY A 15 -0.04 6.93 16.21
C GLY A 15 -0.12 5.84 17.29
N SER A 16 -0.90 4.77 17.05
CA SER A 16 -1.04 3.65 17.98
C SER A 16 -0.03 2.52 17.76
N TYR A 17 0.53 2.43 16.56
CA TYR A 17 1.54 1.45 16.17
C TYR A 17 2.59 2.14 15.28
N PRO A 18 3.54 2.87 15.89
CA PRO A 18 4.54 3.63 15.14
C PRO A 18 5.55 2.73 14.43
N TYR A 19 6.07 3.21 13.30
CA TYR A 19 7.11 2.53 12.54
C TYR A 19 8.48 2.55 13.26
N GLU A 20 9.06 1.36 13.47
CA GLU A 20 10.33 1.18 14.20
C GLU A 20 11.53 0.79 13.31
N ALA A 21 11.32 0.62 12.00
CA ALA A 21 12.35 0.24 11.03
C ALA A 21 13.11 -1.08 11.34
N ILE A 22 12.49 -1.97 12.10
CA ILE A 22 12.99 -3.31 12.44
C ILE A 22 11.83 -4.31 12.45
N ASP A 23 12.14 -5.59 12.22
CA ASP A 23 11.17 -6.67 12.35
C ASP A 23 10.96 -7.01 13.82
N ASN A 24 9.73 -6.76 14.29
CA ASN A 24 9.29 -7.06 15.66
C ASN A 24 8.16 -8.09 15.65
N GLN A 25 7.79 -8.55 16.84
CA GLN A 25 6.56 -9.30 17.01
C GLN A 25 5.34 -8.44 16.69
N CYS A 26 4.27 -9.07 16.17
CA CYS A 26 3.01 -8.40 15.90
C CYS A 26 2.34 -7.93 17.21
N ARG A 27 1.98 -6.64 17.28
CA ARG A 27 1.34 -6.00 18.43
C ARG A 27 -0.03 -5.39 18.10
N PHE A 28 -0.72 -5.95 17.10
CA PHE A 28 -2.02 -5.46 16.62
C PHE A 28 -3.03 -5.35 17.77
N LYS A 29 -3.79 -4.25 17.81
CA LYS A 29 -4.83 -4.01 18.81
C LYS A 29 -6.13 -3.64 18.13
N THR A 30 -7.15 -4.49 18.29
CA THR A 30 -8.50 -4.22 17.76
C THR A 30 -9.10 -2.87 18.21
N ALA A 31 -8.72 -2.38 19.40
CA ALA A 31 -9.12 -1.07 19.91
C ALA A 31 -8.49 0.13 19.19
N SER A 32 -7.45 -0.10 18.39
CA SER A 32 -6.64 0.91 17.71
C SER A 32 -6.83 0.92 16.19
N VAL A 33 -7.82 0.16 15.69
CA VAL A 33 -8.11 0.04 14.25
C VAL A 33 -8.47 1.41 13.67
N GLY A 34 -7.67 1.85 12.70
CA GLY A 34 -7.88 3.09 11.95
C GLY A 34 -8.60 2.89 10.63
N ALA A 35 -8.48 1.71 10.02
CA ALA A 35 -9.13 1.38 8.76
C ALA A 35 -9.36 -0.13 8.63
N THR A 36 -10.30 -0.50 7.77
CA THR A 36 -10.59 -1.89 7.39
C THR A 36 -10.57 -2.02 5.88
N ASP A 37 -10.31 -3.23 5.38
CA ASP A 37 -10.32 -3.52 3.95
C ASP A 37 -11.36 -4.60 3.64
N THR A 38 -12.19 -4.36 2.64
CA THR A 38 -13.17 -5.33 2.16
C THR A 38 -12.60 -6.25 1.07
N GLY A 39 -11.47 -5.87 0.47
CA GLY A 39 -10.77 -6.63 -0.55
C GLY A 39 -10.02 -5.76 -1.55
N PHE A 40 -9.27 -6.42 -2.43
CA PHE A 40 -8.45 -5.79 -3.44
C PHE A 40 -8.80 -6.33 -4.83
N THR A 41 -8.36 -5.63 -5.87
CA THR A 41 -8.49 -6.07 -7.26
C THR A 41 -7.22 -5.69 -7.99
N ASP A 42 -6.71 -6.62 -8.78
CA ASP A 42 -5.53 -6.41 -9.61
C ASP A 42 -5.93 -5.85 -10.98
N ILE A 43 -5.18 -4.84 -11.42
CA ILE A 43 -5.27 -4.33 -12.79
C ILE A 43 -4.51 -5.31 -13.69
N LYS A 44 -5.01 -5.50 -14.91
CA LYS A 44 -4.35 -6.36 -15.89
C LYS A 44 -2.90 -5.91 -16.10
N SER A 45 -2.00 -6.88 -16.04
CA SER A 45 -0.57 -6.62 -16.23
C SER A 45 -0.30 -5.94 -17.56
N GLN A 46 0.56 -4.91 -17.53
CA GLN A 46 0.99 -4.13 -18.70
C GLN A 46 -0.13 -3.38 -19.43
N ASP A 47 -1.28 -3.15 -18.78
CA ASP A 47 -2.37 -2.36 -19.33
C ASP A 47 -2.41 -0.95 -18.73
N GLU A 48 -1.62 -0.05 -19.31
CA GLU A 48 -1.54 1.35 -18.86
C GLU A 48 -2.86 2.12 -19.09
N GLY A 49 -3.68 1.70 -20.05
CA GLY A 49 -5.00 2.29 -20.28
C GLY A 49 -5.95 2.01 -19.10
N SER A 50 -6.02 0.75 -18.70
CA SER A 50 -6.76 0.34 -17.50
C SER A 50 -6.20 0.97 -16.22
N LEU A 51 -4.87 1.13 -16.12
CA LEU A 51 -4.24 1.83 -14.99
C LEU A 51 -4.65 3.31 -14.94
N GLN A 52 -4.61 4.01 -16.07
CA GLN A 52 -5.03 5.40 -16.15
C GLN A 52 -6.49 5.58 -15.75
N GLU A 53 -7.38 4.71 -16.22
CA GLU A 53 -8.79 4.72 -15.85
C GLU A 53 -8.99 4.47 -14.35
N ALA A 54 -8.31 3.48 -13.78
CA ALA A 54 -8.39 3.17 -12.36
C ALA A 54 -7.90 4.33 -11.48
N VAL A 55 -6.79 4.98 -11.86
CA VAL A 55 -6.29 6.16 -11.14
C VAL A 55 -7.32 7.30 -11.17
N ALA A 56 -7.99 7.50 -12.31
CA ALA A 56 -8.97 8.57 -12.47
C ALA A 56 -10.30 8.30 -11.74
N THR A 57 -10.73 7.04 -11.66
CA THR A 57 -12.08 6.67 -11.20
C THR A 57 -12.11 6.10 -9.79
N VAL A 58 -11.06 5.41 -9.34
CA VAL A 58 -10.98 4.76 -8.02
C VAL A 58 -10.12 5.59 -7.06
N GLY A 59 -8.97 6.09 -7.53
CA GLY A 59 -8.04 6.89 -6.73
C GLY A 59 -6.61 6.35 -6.77
N PRO A 60 -5.80 6.57 -5.72
CA PRO A 60 -4.41 6.11 -5.68
C PRO A 60 -4.30 4.57 -5.80
N ILE A 61 -3.44 4.11 -6.71
CA ILE A 61 -3.21 2.68 -6.98
C ILE A 61 -1.80 2.29 -6.55
N SER A 62 -1.66 1.14 -5.88
CA SER A 62 -0.35 0.57 -5.54
C SER A 62 0.28 -0.09 -6.78
N VAL A 63 1.53 0.29 -7.11
CA VAL A 63 2.28 -0.22 -8.27
C VAL A 63 3.70 -0.63 -7.89
N ALA A 64 4.28 -1.54 -8.66
CA ALA A 64 5.69 -1.90 -8.54
C ALA A 64 6.48 -1.32 -9.73
N ILE A 65 7.67 -0.79 -9.46
CA ILE A 65 8.58 -0.22 -10.45
C ILE A 65 10.00 -0.73 -10.21
N ASP A 66 10.85 -0.66 -11.25
CA ASP A 66 12.28 -0.88 -11.08
C ASP A 66 12.98 0.40 -10.60
N ALA A 67 13.35 0.42 -9.32
CA ALA A 67 14.06 1.52 -8.68
C ALA A 67 15.58 1.27 -8.52
N SER A 68 16.12 0.23 -9.17
CA SER A 68 17.54 -0.16 -9.03
C SER A 68 18.51 0.82 -9.69
N HIS A 69 18.02 1.64 -10.62
CA HIS A 69 18.83 2.57 -11.40
C HIS A 69 19.26 3.80 -10.58
N ALA A 70 20.54 4.18 -10.67
CA ALA A 70 21.07 5.40 -10.03
C ALA A 70 20.36 6.69 -10.51
N SER A 71 19.87 6.69 -11.75
CA SER A 71 19.04 7.78 -12.29
C SER A 71 17.75 7.96 -11.50
N PHE A 72 17.14 6.86 -11.03
CA PHE A 72 15.94 6.90 -10.19
C PHE A 72 16.28 7.37 -8.78
N GLN A 73 17.34 6.83 -8.18
CA GLN A 73 17.79 7.21 -6.83
C GLN A 73 18.16 8.69 -6.69
N LEU A 74 18.70 9.30 -7.77
CA LEU A 74 19.16 10.69 -7.80
C LEU A 74 18.21 11.64 -8.55
N TYR A 75 17.02 11.16 -8.94
CA TYR A 75 16.02 11.98 -9.62
C TYR A 75 15.60 13.19 -8.77
N LYS A 76 15.41 14.35 -9.41
CA LYS A 76 15.03 15.59 -8.71
C LYS A 76 13.81 16.31 -9.32
N ARG A 77 13.66 16.27 -10.64
CA ARG A 77 12.56 16.90 -11.39
C ARG A 77 12.54 16.40 -12.84
N GLY A 78 11.37 16.51 -13.47
CA GLY A 78 11.02 15.99 -14.79
C GLY A 78 9.50 16.04 -14.95
#